data_AF-A0A4Y2QKS6-F1
#
_entry.id   AF-A0A4Y2QKS6-F1
#
_cell.length_a   1.000
_cell.length_b   1.000
_cell.length_c   1.000
_cell.angle_alpha   90.00
_cell.angle_beta   90.00
_cell.angle_gamma   90.00
#
_symmetry.space_group_name_H-M   'P 1'
#
loop_
_entity.id
_entity.type
_entity.pdbx_description
1 polymer ?
#
loop_
_entity_poly.entity_id
_entity_poly.type
_entity_poly.pdbx_seq_one_letter_code
_entity_poly.pdbx_strand_id
1 'polypeptide(L)'
;MSEVVFHGIFPTVTSVVIKVLDAVRTLDRFGISDRAASAIVSAALQDVDIIAESNVLNVVDRNKIRRGRTKARTTLLSQVITDYDDDQFGLYFDGRKDRTFFN
;
A
#
# COMPACT_ATOMS: atom_id res chain seq x y z
N MET A 1 -34.83 6.21 -31.12
CA MET A 1 -34.05 7.42 -30.82
C MET A 1 -34.46 7.85 -29.43
N SER A 2 -33.65 7.91 -28.39
CA SER A 2 -32.20 7.73 -28.20
C SER A 2 -32.05 7.33 -26.74
N GLU A 3 -31.49 6.14 -26.49
CA GLU A 3 -31.18 5.65 -25.15
C GLU A 3 -30.00 6.48 -24.62
N VAL A 4 -30.20 7.18 -23.50
CA VAL A 4 -29.16 7.98 -22.85
C VAL A 4 -28.15 7.04 -22.20
N VAL A 5 -27.17 6.62 -22.99
CA VAL A 5 -26.02 5.84 -22.53
C VAL A 5 -25.18 6.72 -21.60
N PHE A 6 -25.34 6.54 -20.29
CA PHE A 6 -24.45 7.10 -19.27
C PHE A 6 -23.09 6.39 -19.34
N HIS A 7 -22.28 6.75 -20.34
CA HIS A 7 -20.93 6.22 -20.50
C HIS A 7 -19.95 6.98 -19.59
N GLY A 8 -19.60 6.38 -18.44
CA GLY A 8 -18.19 6.40 -17.99
C GLY A 8 -17.74 7.29 -16.83
N ILE A 9 -18.58 7.74 -15.91
CA ILE A 9 -18.13 8.60 -14.77
C ILE A 9 -17.58 7.78 -13.57
N PHE A 10 -17.75 6.45 -13.53
CA PHE A 10 -17.52 5.65 -12.31
C PHE A 10 -16.33 4.65 -12.25
N PRO A 11 -15.27 4.66 -13.10
CA PRO A 11 -14.07 3.84 -12.85
C PRO A 11 -12.90 4.61 -12.18
N THR A 12 -12.92 5.94 -12.14
CA THR A 12 -11.73 6.74 -11.82
C THR A 12 -11.30 6.62 -10.36
N VAL A 13 -12.21 6.71 -9.39
CA VAL A 13 -11.85 6.73 -7.96
C VAL A 13 -11.22 5.41 -7.52
N THR A 14 -11.76 4.28 -7.99
CA THR A 14 -11.23 2.94 -7.70
C THR A 14 -9.85 2.75 -8.32
N SER A 15 -9.66 3.21 -9.55
CA SER A 15 -8.36 3.20 -10.25
C SER A 15 -7.31 4.04 -9.51
N VAL A 16 -7.68 5.23 -9.01
CA VAL A 16 -6.80 6.09 -8.22
C VAL A 16 -6.38 5.43 -6.91
N VAL A 17 -7.32 4.82 -6.18
CA VAL A 17 -7.03 4.15 -4.92
C VAL A 17 -6.11 2.95 -5.11
N ILE A 18 -6.28 2.19 -6.20
CA ILE A 18 -5.40 1.05 -6.53
C ILE A 18 -3.99 1.55 -6.88
N LYS A 19 -3.86 2.60 -7.71
CA LYS A 19 -2.56 3.19 -8.06
C LYS A 19 -1.81 3.76 -6.85
N VAL A 20 -2.54 4.41 -5.93
CA VAL A 20 -1.96 4.92 -4.67
C VAL A 20 -1.52 3.77 -3.77
N LEU A 21 -2.25 2.66 -3.72
CA LEU A 21 -1.88 1.50 -2.91
C LEU A 21 -0.57 0.86 -3.38
N ASP A 22 -0.39 0.71 -4.69
CA ASP A 22 0.86 0.18 -5.26
C ASP A 22 2.04 1.12 -5.04
N ALA A 23 1.84 2.43 -5.22
CA ALA A 23 2.84 3.43 -4.89
C ALA A 23 3.24 3.37 -3.42
N VAL A 24 2.28 3.18 -2.51
CA VAL A 24 2.57 3.06 -1.07
C VAL A 24 3.38 1.80 -0.75
N ARG A 25 3.13 0.67 -1.44
CA ARG A 25 3.93 -0.55 -1.30
C ARG A 25 5.37 -0.37 -1.74
N THR A 26 5.60 0.29 -2.88
CA THR A 26 6.97 0.57 -3.35
C THR A 26 7.70 1.52 -2.39
N LEU A 27 7.02 2.55 -1.88
CA LEU A 27 7.57 3.47 -0.89
C LEU A 27 7.97 2.78 0.43
N ASP A 28 7.22 1.76 0.88
CA ASP A 28 7.58 0.97 2.08
C ASP A 28 8.87 0.16 1.84
N ARG A 29 9.05 -0.40 0.64
CA ARG A 29 10.25 -1.16 0.25
C ARG A 29 11.53 -0.31 0.28
N PHE A 30 11.42 0.97 -0.05
CA PHE A 30 12.55 1.92 -0.02
C PHE A 30 12.69 2.67 1.30
N GLY A 31 11.87 2.37 2.31
CA GLY A 31 11.94 3.03 3.63
C GLY A 31 11.64 4.54 3.59
N ILE A 32 10.85 5.01 2.61
CA ILE A 32 10.58 6.43 2.40
C ILE A 32 9.72 7.00 3.55
N SER A 33 10.06 8.20 4.03
CA SER A 33 9.30 8.88 5.06
C SER A 33 7.89 9.27 4.57
N ASP A 34 6.89 9.28 5.46
CA ASP A 34 5.52 9.61 5.06
C ASP A 34 5.39 11.00 4.42
N ARG A 35 6.24 11.95 4.83
CA ARG A 35 6.25 13.32 4.28
C ARG A 35 6.79 13.36 2.86
N ALA A 36 7.89 12.65 2.59
CA ALA A 36 8.44 12.52 1.24
C ALA A 36 7.49 11.74 0.32
N ALA A 37 6.90 10.67 0.83
CA ALA A 37 5.87 9.90 0.14
C ALA A 37 4.67 10.75 -0.27
N SER A 38 4.16 11.59 0.64
CA SER A 38 3.06 12.53 0.37
C SER A 38 3.38 13.51 -0.76
N ALA A 39 4.59 14.09 -0.77
CA ALA A 39 5.03 14.98 -1.84
C ALA A 39 5.16 14.27 -3.19
N ILE A 40 5.79 13.09 -3.23
CA ILE A 40 5.99 12.30 -4.45
C ILE A 40 4.65 11.87 -5.05
N VAL A 41 3.76 11.31 -4.23
CA VAL A 41 2.45 10.84 -4.72
C VAL A 41 1.58 12.02 -5.16
N SER A 42 1.64 13.15 -4.46
CA SER A 42 0.88 14.35 -4.88
C SER A 42 1.37 14.90 -6.21
N ALA A 43 2.69 15.01 -6.41
CA ALA A 43 3.28 15.45 -7.68
C ALA A 43 2.93 14.48 -8.82
N ALA A 44 3.11 13.18 -8.60
CA ALA A 44 2.78 12.17 -9.61
C ALA A 44 1.30 12.20 -10.00
N LEU A 45 0.39 12.45 -9.04
CA LEU A 45 -1.05 12.55 -9.30
C LEU A 45 -1.45 13.86 -10.00
N GLN A 46 -0.69 14.95 -9.83
CA GLN A 46 -0.83 16.16 -10.64
C GLN A 46 -0.35 15.90 -12.08
N ASP A 47 0.77 15.21 -12.27
CA ASP A 47 1.30 14.89 -13.60
C ASP A 47 0.35 14.03 -14.44
N VAL A 48 -0.42 13.12 -13.81
CA VAL A 48 -1.44 12.31 -14.49
C VAL A 48 -2.82 12.99 -14.56
N ASP A 49 -2.90 14.29 -14.22
CA ASP A 49 -4.11 15.14 -14.27
C ASP A 49 -5.31 14.58 -13.47
N ILE A 50 -5.01 13.77 -12.44
CA ILE A 50 -6.01 13.21 -11.52
C ILE A 50 -6.36 14.21 -10.42
N ILE A 51 -5.39 15.07 -10.07
CA ILE A 51 -5.55 16.15 -9.11
C ILE A 51 -5.31 17.46 -9.85
N ALA A 52 -6.37 18.24 -10.06
CA ALA A 52 -6.23 19.63 -10.47
C ALA A 52 -5.75 20.48 -9.28
N GLU A 53 -4.90 21.47 -9.54
CA GLU A 53 -4.35 22.39 -8.53
C GLU A 53 -5.45 23.10 -7.71
N SER A 54 -6.64 23.27 -8.32
CA SER A 54 -7.83 23.87 -7.70
C SER A 54 -8.57 22.95 -6.70
N ASN A 55 -8.28 21.64 -6.68
CA ASN A 55 -9.02 20.66 -5.90
C ASN A 55 -8.19 20.14 -4.70
N VAL A 56 -7.94 21.06 -3.75
CA VAL A 56 -7.07 20.88 -2.56
C VAL A 56 -7.45 19.66 -1.69
N LEU A 57 -8.72 19.22 -1.73
CA LEU A 57 -9.20 18.06 -0.98
C LEU A 57 -8.61 16.73 -1.47
N ASN A 58 -8.18 16.67 -2.73
CA ASN A 58 -7.68 15.45 -3.34
C ASN A 58 -6.16 15.24 -3.13
N VAL A 59 -5.45 16.26 -2.64
CA VAL A 59 -4.02 16.19 -2.31
C VAL A 59 -3.74 15.05 -1.33
N VAL A 60 -2.64 14.34 -1.56
CA VAL A 60 -2.24 13.20 -0.73
C VAL A 60 -1.46 13.71 0.47
N ASP A 61 -2.14 13.82 1.61
CA ASP A 61 -1.51 14.18 2.87
C ASP A 61 -0.77 13.00 3.53
N ARG A 62 -0.03 13.30 4.59
CA ARG A 62 0.67 12.29 5.41
C ARG A 62 -0.28 11.23 5.98
N ASN A 63 -1.51 11.62 6.33
CA ASN A 63 -2.47 10.71 6.94
C ASN A 63 -3.02 9.69 5.93
N LYS A 64 -3.21 10.08 4.67
CA LYS A 64 -3.60 9.23 3.55
C LYS A 64 -2.51 8.21 3.25
N ILE A 65 -1.24 8.60 3.30
CA ILE A 65 -0.10 7.65 3.21
C ILE A 65 -0.14 6.65 4.36
N ARG A 66 -0.31 7.12 5.60
CA ARG A 66 -0.37 6.25 6.78
C ARG A 66 -1.53 5.25 6.69
N ARG A 67 -2.72 5.71 6.27
CA ARG A 67 -3.89 4.85 6.03
C ARG A 67 -3.63 3.84 4.91
N GLY A 68 -3.01 4.27 3.81
CA GLY A 68 -2.60 3.40 2.72
C GLY A 68 -1.66 2.28 3.17
N ARG A 69 -0.66 2.62 4.01
CA ARG A 69 0.28 1.63 4.58
C ARG A 69 -0.41 0.63 5.50
N THR A 70 -1.27 1.11 6.39
CA THR A 70 -2.07 0.22 7.25
C THR A 70 -2.91 -0.73 6.41
N LYS A 71 -3.60 -0.22 5.39
CA LYS A 71 -4.44 -1.04 4.50
C LYS A 71 -3.61 -2.07 3.72
N ALA A 72 -2.46 -1.67 3.18
CA ALA A 72 -1.55 -2.58 2.49
C ALA A 72 -1.08 -3.72 3.40
N ARG A 73 -0.70 -3.40 4.65
CA ARG A 73 -0.27 -4.39 5.64
C ARG A 73 -1.40 -5.32 6.06
N THR A 74 -2.61 -4.79 6.31
CA THR A 74 -3.76 -5.65 6.65
C THR A 74 -4.15 -6.58 5.51
N THR A 75 -4.08 -6.11 4.26
CA THR A 75 -4.32 -6.98 3.09
C THR A 75 -3.27 -8.08 2.98
N LEU A 76 -1.98 -7.75 3.16
CA LEU A 76 -0.91 -8.74 3.15
C LEU A 76 -1.05 -9.75 4.30
N LEU A 77 -1.32 -9.29 5.52
CA LEU A 77 -1.53 -10.17 6.67
C LEU A 77 -2.74 -11.09 6.47
N SER A 78 -3.83 -10.57 5.90
CA SER A 78 -4.99 -11.40 5.58
C SER A 78 -4.67 -12.49 4.56
N GLN A 79 -3.83 -12.21 3.57
CA GLN A 79 -3.36 -13.22 2.61
C GLN A 79 -2.43 -14.24 3.27
N VAL A 80 -1.51 -13.79 4.12
CA VAL A 80 -0.59 -14.67 4.85
C VAL A 80 -1.33 -15.59 5.81
N ILE A 81 -2.40 -15.11 6.47
CA ILE A 81 -3.20 -15.92 7.39
C ILE A 81 -4.01 -16.98 6.64
N THR A 82 -4.54 -16.68 5.46
CA THR A 82 -5.22 -17.70 4.64
C THR A 82 -4.28 -18.77 4.10
N ASP A 83 -3.01 -18.43 3.86
CA ASP A 83 -1.99 -19.41 3.44
C ASP A 83 -1.49 -20.28 4.62
N TYR A 84 -1.83 -19.93 5.86
CA TYR A 84 -1.35 -20.58 7.09
C TYR A 84 -2.26 -21.72 7.60
N ASP A 85 -3.48 -21.84 7.07
CA ASP A 85 -4.50 -22.80 7.55
C ASP A 85 -4.25 -24.24 7.04
N ASP A 86 -3.34 -24.43 6.07
CA ASP A 86 -3.08 -25.72 5.40
C ASP A 86 -1.65 -26.27 5.67
N ASP A 87 -1.26 -26.52 6.93
CA ASP A 87 -0.03 -27.24 7.35
C ASP A 87 1.27 -26.43 7.58
N GLN A 88 1.32 -25.54 8.59
CA GLN A 88 2.61 -24.95 8.99
C GLN A 88 3.09 -25.37 10.39
N PHE A 89 3.95 -26.40 10.41
CA PHE A 89 4.83 -26.69 11.54
C PHE A 89 5.68 -25.45 11.85
N GLY A 90 5.52 -24.89 13.06
CA GLY A 90 6.29 -23.73 13.49
C GLY A 90 7.80 -24.01 13.44
N LEU A 91 8.55 -23.12 12.78
CA LEU A 91 10.02 -23.15 12.83
C LEU A 91 10.46 -22.79 14.26
N TYR A 92 10.72 -23.81 15.08
CA TYR A 92 11.32 -23.62 16.40
C TYR A 92 12.83 -23.45 16.22
N PHE A 93 13.30 -22.21 16.33
CA PHE A 93 14.73 -21.94 16.45
C PHE A 93 15.17 -22.24 17.88
N ASP A 94 15.36 -23.52 18.19
CA ASP A 94 16.07 -23.92 19.42
C ASP A 94 17.51 -23.45 19.27
N GLY A 95 17.83 -22.31 19.88
CA GLY A 95 19.17 -21.77 19.91
C GLY A 95 20.09 -22.71 20.67
N ARG A 96 20.60 -23.75 19.99
CA ARG A 96 21.63 -24.64 20.52
C ARG A 96 22.84 -23.80 20.88
N LYS A 97 23.05 -23.66 22.18
CA LYS A 97 24.24 -23.04 22.76
C LYS A 97 25.33 -24.10 22.81
N ASP A 98 26.16 -24.15 21.77
CA ASP A 98 27.29 -25.07 21.74
C ASP A 98 28.23 -24.76 22.92
N ARG A 99 28.42 -25.74 23.79
CA ARG A 99 29.47 -25.70 24.82
C ARG A 99 30.79 -26.00 24.11
N THR A 100 31.51 -24.97 23.72
CA THR A 100 32.94 -25.10 23.41
C THR A 100 33.66 -25.49 24.71
N PHE A 101 34.05 -26.75 24.80
CA PHE A 101 34.91 -27.24 25.88
C PHE A 101 36.31 -26.66 25.68
N PHE A 102 36.78 -25.88 26.65
CA PHE A 102 38.20 -25.65 26.88
C PHE A 102 38.60 -26.39 28.15
N ASN A 103 39.33 -27.50 27.99
CA ASN A 103 40.56 -27.85 28.70
C ASN A 103 40.99 -29.26 28.29
#